data_AF-A0A2S6UMU1-F1
#
_entry.id   AF-A0A2S6UMU1-F1
#
_cell.length_a   1.000
_cell.length_b   1.000
_cell.length_c   1.000
_cell.angle_alpha   90.00
_cell.angle_beta   90.00
_cell.angle_gamma   90.00
#
_symmetry.space_group_name_H-M   'P 1'
#
loop_
_entity.id
_entity.type
_entity.pdbx_description
1 polymer ?
#
loop_
_entity_poly.entity_id
_entity_poly.type
_entity_poly.pdbx_seq_one_letter_code
_entity_poly.pdbx_strand_id
1 'polypeptide(L)'
;MPSKINFVTEDVIFKEGEEGDAAYLLISGEVWLFQGEGPLQTLLDVKNKGHVFGEMALYSDKPRVAAAVAKSDVSCIVVGKKEFKERLSKEEKDPITISLIKSVKQHGVKASEIT
;
A
#
# COMPACT_ATOMS: atom_id res chain seq x y z
N MET A 1 14.94 -1.47 11.42
CA MET A 1 13.69 -2.02 11.96
C MET A 1 12.56 -1.32 11.22
N PRO A 2 11.55 -2.04 10.69
CA PRO A 2 10.41 -1.39 10.05
C PRO A 2 9.71 -0.46 11.05
N SER A 3 9.44 0.78 10.64
CA SER A 3 8.72 1.74 11.48
C SER A 3 7.25 1.35 11.55
N LYS A 4 6.70 1.33 12.75
CA LYS A 4 5.26 1.09 12.99
C LYS A 4 4.54 2.43 13.08
N ILE A 5 3.42 2.55 12.38
CA ILE A 5 2.53 3.73 12.44
C ILE A 5 1.11 3.27 12.79
N ASN A 6 0.36 4.13 13.48
CA ASN A 6 -1.04 3.88 13.78
C ASN A 6 -1.88 5.05 13.27
N PHE A 7 -3.11 4.73 12.86
CA PHE A 7 -4.12 5.67 12.41
C PHE A 7 -5.42 5.36 13.15
N VAL A 8 -6.20 6.38 13.48
CA VAL A 8 -7.53 6.21 14.07
C VAL A 8 -8.59 6.12 12.97
N THR A 9 -9.76 5.63 13.34
CA THR A 9 -10.91 5.55 12.42
C THR A 9 -11.19 6.89 11.72
N GLU A 10 -11.42 6.86 10.40
CA GLU A 10 -11.59 7.99 9.48
C GLU A 10 -10.32 8.82 9.17
N ASP A 11 -9.14 8.45 9.66
CA ASP A 11 -7.90 9.08 9.22
C ASP A 11 -7.67 8.86 7.72
N VAL A 12 -7.33 9.95 7.02
CA VAL A 12 -6.81 9.89 5.65
C VAL A 12 -5.31 9.60 5.72
N ILE A 13 -4.93 8.40 5.29
CA ILE A 13 -3.54 7.91 5.33
C ILE A 13 -2.71 8.59 4.23
N PHE A 14 -3.30 8.72 3.04
CA PHE A 14 -2.79 9.53 1.92
C PHE A 14 -3.93 9.81 0.94
N LYS A 15 -3.76 10.83 0.10
CA LYS A 15 -4.74 11.20 -0.93
C LYS A 15 -4.33 10.71 -2.31
N GLU A 16 -5.32 10.61 -3.19
CA GLU A 16 -5.06 10.46 -4.63
C GLU A 16 -4.25 11.66 -5.14
N GLY A 17 -3.33 11.39 -6.07
CA GLY A 17 -2.47 12.42 -6.67
C GLY A 17 -1.28 12.85 -5.80
N GLU A 18 -1.19 12.42 -4.54
CA GLU A 18 0.01 12.68 -3.72
C GLU A 18 1.21 11.86 -4.20
N GLU A 19 2.42 12.36 -3.97
CA GLU A 19 3.63 11.59 -4.18
C GLU A 19 3.71 10.43 -3.18
N GLY A 20 4.18 9.26 -3.64
CA GLY A 20 4.34 8.08 -2.80
C GLY A 20 5.80 7.81 -2.47
N ASP A 21 6.15 7.86 -1.19
CA ASP A 21 7.50 7.54 -0.68
C ASP A 21 7.55 6.24 0.16
N ALA A 22 6.38 5.75 0.60
CA ALA A 22 6.23 4.49 1.32
C ALA A 22 5.00 3.67 0.93
N ALA A 23 5.05 2.38 1.24
CA ALA A 23 3.96 1.43 1.23
C ALA A 23 3.70 0.92 2.66
N TYR A 24 2.51 0.35 2.89
CA TYR A 24 2.05 0.02 4.23
C TYR A 24 1.56 -1.42 4.28
N LEU A 25 2.20 -2.25 5.13
CA LEU A 25 1.67 -3.57 5.47
C LEU A 25 0.70 -3.42 6.65
N LEU A 26 -0.55 -3.78 6.43
CA LEU A 26 -1.60 -3.70 7.43
C LEU A 26 -1.47 -4.82 8.48
N ILE A 27 -1.29 -4.47 9.75
CA ILE A 27 -1.12 -5.39 10.87
C ILE A 27 -2.44 -5.63 11.61
N SER A 28 -3.28 -4.60 11.69
CA SER A 28 -4.63 -4.64 12.25
C SER A 28 -5.49 -3.51 11.69
N GLY A 29 -6.81 -3.68 11.76
CA GLY A 29 -7.78 -2.73 11.23
C GLY A 29 -8.13 -2.99 9.77
N GLU A 30 -8.81 -2.02 9.17
CA GLU A 30 -9.33 -2.05 7.81
C GLU A 30 -9.08 -0.70 7.13
N VAL A 31 -8.60 -0.73 5.89
CA VAL A 31 -8.33 0.46 5.07
C VAL A 31 -9.10 0.37 3.76
N TRP A 32 -9.80 1.43 3.40
CA TRP A 32 -10.53 1.52 2.14
C TRP A 32 -9.77 2.39 1.15
N LEU A 33 -9.68 1.93 -0.09
CA LEU A 33 -9.05 2.66 -1.19
C LEU A 33 -10.11 3.25 -2.10
N PHE A 34 -10.08 4.57 -2.28
CA PHE A 34 -11.05 5.30 -3.09
C PHE A 34 -10.39 6.04 -4.24
N GLN A 35 -11.08 6.14 -5.39
CA GLN A 35 -10.63 6.94 -6.52
C GLN A 35 -11.71 7.93 -6.95
N GLY A 36 -11.28 9.11 -7.39
CA GLY A 36 -12.13 10.24 -7.71
C GLY A 36 -12.46 11.08 -6.47
N GLU A 37 -13.16 12.19 -6.72
CA GLU A 37 -13.49 13.17 -5.70
C GLU A 37 -14.99 13.39 -5.55
N GLY A 38 -15.39 13.74 -4.32
CA GLY A 38 -16.76 14.09 -3.98
C GLY A 38 -17.79 13.01 -4.38
N PRO A 39 -18.90 13.36 -5.04
CA PRO A 39 -19.96 12.41 -5.36
C PRO A 39 -19.58 11.36 -6.42
N LEU A 40 -18.45 11.54 -7.11
CA LEU A 40 -17.93 10.57 -8.09
C LEU A 40 -16.91 9.60 -7.47
N GLN A 41 -16.65 9.73 -6.18
CA GLN A 41 -15.72 8.85 -5.48
C GLN A 41 -16.22 7.40 -5.51
N THR A 42 -15.37 6.50 -5.98
CA THR A 42 -15.66 5.06 -6.09
C THR A 42 -14.74 4.28 -5.16
N LEU A 43 -15.30 3.31 -4.43
CA LEU A 43 -14.52 2.35 -3.64
C LEU A 43 -13.85 1.35 -4.59
N LEU A 44 -12.52 1.38 -4.66
CA LEU A 44 -11.74 0.48 -5.50
C LEU A 44 -11.42 -0.84 -4.82
N ASP A 45 -11.04 -0.80 -3.54
CA ASP A 45 -10.63 -1.99 -2.80
C ASP A 45 -10.73 -1.79 -1.29
N VAL A 46 -10.82 -2.92 -0.57
CA VAL A 46 -10.82 -2.98 0.89
C VAL A 46 -9.66 -3.84 1.35
N LYS A 47 -8.75 -3.24 2.12
CA LYS A 47 -7.54 -3.88 2.62
C LYS A 47 -7.71 -4.29 4.07
N ASN A 48 -7.41 -5.56 4.30
CA ASN A 48 -7.45 -6.23 5.59
C ASN A 48 -6.05 -6.62 6.05
N LYS A 49 -5.93 -7.00 7.33
CA LYS A 49 -4.68 -7.52 7.92
C LYS A 49 -3.92 -8.46 6.97
N GLY A 50 -2.62 -8.22 6.84
CA GLY A 50 -1.71 -8.99 6.00
C GLY A 50 -1.60 -8.48 4.57
N HIS A 51 -2.45 -7.56 4.13
CA HIS A 51 -2.32 -6.91 2.82
C HIS A 51 -1.42 -5.68 2.87
N VAL A 52 -0.75 -5.43 1.75
CA VAL A 52 -0.07 -4.16 1.50
C VAL A 52 -0.98 -3.22 0.70
N PHE A 53 -0.80 -1.92 0.92
CA PHE A 53 -1.36 -0.86 0.09
C PHE A 53 -0.37 0.29 -0.10
N GLY A 54 -0.64 1.11 -1.12
CA GLY A 54 0.21 2.26 -1.49
C GLY A 54 1.47 1.87 -2.28
N GLU A 55 1.75 0.58 -2.47
CA GLU A 55 2.90 0.09 -3.22
C GLU A 55 2.93 0.56 -4.68
N MET A 56 1.76 0.87 -5.25
CA MET A 56 1.67 1.19 -6.68
C MET A 56 2.39 2.48 -7.07
N ALA A 57 2.40 3.48 -6.20
CA ALA A 57 3.17 4.70 -6.42
C ALA A 57 4.69 4.42 -6.40
N LEU A 58 5.14 3.50 -5.55
CA LEU A 58 6.56 3.12 -5.46
C LEU A 58 7.01 2.30 -6.67
N TYR A 59 6.13 1.41 -7.13
CA TYR A 59 6.37 0.52 -8.25
C TYR A 59 6.40 1.27 -9.58
N SER A 60 5.36 2.06 -9.85
CA SER A 60 5.19 2.75 -11.13
C SER A 60 5.94 4.07 -11.24
N ASP A 61 6.51 4.56 -10.14
CA ASP A 61 7.12 5.88 -10.03
C ASP A 61 6.18 7.02 -10.46
N LYS A 62 4.90 6.88 -10.08
CA LYS A 62 3.81 7.83 -10.33
C LYS A 62 3.11 8.19 -9.03
N PRO A 63 2.36 9.31 -8.98
CA PRO A 63 1.53 9.65 -7.84
C PRO A 63 0.53 8.55 -7.43
N ARG A 64 -0.01 8.64 -6.21
CA ARG A 64 -1.05 7.73 -5.70
C ARG A 64 -2.25 7.72 -6.65
N VAL A 65 -2.67 6.54 -7.08
CA VAL A 65 -3.83 6.35 -7.97
C VAL A 65 -5.17 6.33 -7.23
N ALA A 66 -5.14 6.35 -5.91
CA ALA A 66 -6.28 6.28 -5.01
C ALA A 66 -5.93 6.94 -3.67
N ALA A 67 -6.94 7.44 -2.96
CA ALA A 67 -6.84 7.81 -1.56
C ALA A 67 -6.99 6.57 -0.66
N ALA A 68 -6.31 6.55 0.49
CA ALA A 68 -6.45 5.52 1.50
C ALA A 68 -7.02 6.09 2.79
N VAL A 69 -8.09 5.48 3.30
CA VAL A 69 -8.79 5.93 4.52
C VAL A 69 -8.92 4.78 5.50
N ALA A 70 -8.56 5.01 6.76
CA ALA A 70 -8.78 4.05 7.83
C ALA A 70 -10.27 3.94 8.16
N LYS A 71 -10.84 2.73 8.14
CA LYS A 71 -12.25 2.46 8.50
C LYS A 71 -12.42 1.78 9.86
N SER A 72 -11.31 1.59 10.54
CA SER A 72 -11.21 1.25 11.97
C SER A 72 -9.86 1.76 12.48
N ASP A 73 -9.54 1.54 13.75
CA ASP A 73 -8.18 1.80 14.24
C ASP A 73 -7.18 0.87 13.55
N VAL A 74 -6.24 1.48 12.85
CA VAL A 74 -5.33 0.81 11.92
C VAL A 74 -3.91 0.85 12.47
N SER A 75 -3.20 -0.26 12.33
CA SER A 75 -1.78 -0.35 12.62
C SER A 75 -1.03 -0.90 11.42
N CYS A 76 0.04 -0.22 11.00
CA CYS A 76 0.81 -0.56 9.82
C CYS A 76 2.30 -0.65 10.10
N ILE A 77 2.97 -1.54 9.36
CA ILE A 77 4.41 -1.47 9.11
C ILE A 77 4.64 -0.61 7.86
N VAL A 78 5.53 0.38 7.96
CA VAL A 78 5.92 1.25 6.85
C VAL A 78 7.14 0.67 6.13
N VAL A 79 7.04 0.56 4.80
CA VAL A 79 8.11 0.11 3.91
C VAL A 79 8.46 1.27 2.97
N GLY A 80 9.63 1.87 3.17
CA GLY A 80 10.07 2.98 2.32
C GLY A 80 10.44 2.53 0.90
N LYS A 81 10.45 3.47 -0.06
CA LYS A 81 10.77 3.21 -1.48
C LYS A 81 12.05 2.41 -1.72
N LYS A 82 13.13 2.72 -0.99
CA LYS A 82 14.40 1.99 -1.09
C LYS A 82 14.25 0.53 -0.64
N GLU A 83 13.64 0.33 0.54
CA GLU A 83 13.41 -1.00 1.10
C GLU A 83 12.48 -1.84 0.22
N PHE A 84 11.42 -1.23 -0.32
CA PHE A 84 10.52 -1.87 -1.29
C PHE A 84 11.28 -2.44 -2.48
N LYS A 85 12.15 -1.64 -3.13
CA LYS A 85 12.96 -2.08 -4.28
C LYS A 85 13.93 -3.20 -3.90
N GLU A 86 14.62 -3.06 -2.78
CA GLU A 86 15.58 -4.07 -2.31
C GLU A 86 14.89 -5.42 -2.03
N ARG A 87 13.74 -5.41 -1.34
CA ARG A 87 12.95 -6.60 -1.03
C ARG A 87 12.49 -7.35 -2.29
N LEU A 88 12.01 -6.59 -3.28
CA LEU A 88 11.58 -7.15 -4.55
C LEU A 88 12.74 -7.80 -5.32
N SER A 89 13.93 -7.17 -5.33
CA SER A 89 15.10 -7.73 -6.04
C SER A 89 15.68 -8.99 -5.40
N LYS A 90 15.53 -9.15 -4.08
CA LYS A 90 16.16 -10.24 -3.32
C LYS A 90 15.27 -11.45 -3.12
N GLU A 91 14.00 -11.37 -3.54
CA GLU A 91 12.96 -12.37 -3.27
C GLU A 91 13.00 -12.85 -1.81
N GLU A 92 13.11 -11.91 -0.85
CA GLU A 92 13.13 -12.27 0.56
C GLU A 92 11.86 -13.06 0.91
N LYS A 93 12.01 -14.15 1.68
CA LYS A 93 10.88 -15.02 2.07
C LYS A 93 10.16 -14.53 3.32
N ASP A 94 10.30 -13.26 3.67
CA ASP A 94 9.62 -12.69 4.83
C ASP A 94 8.16 -12.31 4.48
N PRO A 95 7.26 -12.21 5.48
CA PRO A 95 5.85 -11.95 5.25
C PRO A 95 5.54 -10.64 4.51
N ILE A 96 6.37 -9.60 4.66
CA ILE A 96 6.18 -8.31 3.99
C ILE A 96 6.42 -8.51 2.49
N THR A 97 7.56 -9.11 2.13
CA THR A 97 7.92 -9.33 0.73
C THR A 97 6.94 -10.26 0.02
N ILE A 98 6.47 -11.32 0.69
CA ILE A 98 5.42 -12.20 0.15
C ILE A 98 4.13 -11.41 -0.15
N SER A 99 3.71 -10.53 0.77
CA SER A 99 2.52 -9.71 0.59
C SER A 99 2.69 -8.68 -0.53
N LEU A 100 3.87 -8.04 -0.62
CA LEU A 100 4.22 -7.12 -1.71
C LEU A 100 4.13 -7.80 -3.08
N ILE A 101 4.78 -8.96 -3.24
CA ILE A 101 4.77 -9.72 -4.50
C ILE A 101 3.34 -10.14 -4.86
N LYS A 102 2.55 -10.58 -3.87
CA LYS A 102 1.15 -10.94 -4.09
C LYS A 102 0.31 -9.74 -4.55
N SER A 103 0.47 -8.58 -3.90
CA SER A 103 -0.27 -7.37 -4.24
C SER A 103 0.08 -6.88 -5.65
N VAL A 104 1.37 -6.80 -5.98
CA VAL A 104 1.85 -6.37 -7.30
C VAL A 104 1.29 -7.28 -8.41
N LYS A 105 1.33 -8.60 -8.23
CA LYS A 105 0.75 -9.56 -9.19
C LYS A 105 -0.76 -9.43 -9.36
N GLN A 106 -1.51 -9.13 -8.28
CA GLN A 106 -2.96 -8.95 -8.34
C GLN A 106 -3.37 -7.76 -9.22
N HIS A 107 -2.55 -6.71 -9.26
CA HIS A 107 -2.81 -5.51 -10.07
C HIS A 107 -2.24 -5.62 -11.50
N GLY A 108 -1.95 -6.83 -11.98
CA GLY A 108 -1.57 -7.07 -13.37
C GLY A 108 -0.13 -6.71 -13.74
N VAL A 109 0.71 -6.42 -12.74
CA VAL A 109 2.15 -6.20 -12.95
C VAL A 109 2.84 -7.53 -13.18
N LYS A 110 3.67 -7.62 -14.22
CA LYS A 110 4.39 -8.85 -14.53
C LYS A 110 5.61 -8.98 -13.65
N ALA A 111 5.86 -10.19 -13.13
CA ALA A 111 7.05 -10.48 -12.32
C ALA A 111 8.38 -10.21 -13.07
N SER A 112 8.37 -10.20 -14.41
CA SER A 112 9.52 -9.84 -15.26
C SER A 112 9.86 -8.35 -15.28
N GLU A 113 8.99 -7.50 -14.76
CA GLU A 113 9.18 -6.05 -14.64
C GLU A 113 9.67 -5.66 -13.23
N ILE A 114 10.04 -6.66 -12.41
CA ILE A 114 10.47 -6.52 -11.01
C ILE A 114 12.01 -6.67 -10.87
N THR A 115 12.69 -7.12 -11.93
CA THR A 115 14.15 -7.31 -12.02
C THR A 115 14.84 -6.20 -12.82
#